data_AF-A0A936BEX1-F1
#
_entry.id   AF-A0A936BEX1-F1
#
_cell.length_a   1.000
_cell.length_b   1.000
_cell.length_c   1.000
_cell.angle_alpha   90.00
_cell.angle_beta   90.00
_cell.angle_gamma   90.00
#
_symmetry.space_group_name_H-M   'P 1'
#
loop_
_entity.id
_entity.type
_entity.pdbx_description
1 polymer ?
#
loop_
_entity_poly.entity_id
_entity_poly.type
_entity_poly.pdbx_seq_one_letter_code
_entity_poly.pdbx_strand_id
1 'polypeptide(L)'
;MTAIRTLLIANRGEIACRILRTARRMGLRTVAVYSDADTNALHIAMADSAVRIGPAPVGESYLKGEAIIAAAKAASADSIHPGYGFLSENPDFAEAVIAAGLTWVGPPPAAIRAMGLKDAAKRLMEKAGVPVVPGYHGDGQALVLLAGKAREIGYPVLIKARAGGGGKGMRRVEHPDDFAEALAGARREAKSAFGDDRVLVEKYVVSPRHIEVQVFGDAHGNVVHLFERDCSAQRRHQKVIEEAPAPGMSRAVRAAMTSAAVKAAQAIGYQGAGTIEFIADGSGPLDPARFWFMEMNTRLQVEHPVTEMVTGVDLVEWQLRVAAGEKLPLAQDDIRLDGHAFEARLYAEDASRGFLPATGALHHLALPSAAHLRIETGVRPGDTVTPFYDPMIAKIVAHGPDRTTALTRLAEALEETQVAGCTVNAGFLAALARDADFAAGRVDTGLIARKQAALTTIPEPAEAQIASAALAASGLYAGGGGDPWDALAGYAHFGAMARRVEIKRGGDSIVASVRIAGAGEAEVAVGGATFSLPLESRGPISPLAGEMSPKATEGVGAPRASHPPLPCRASPPQGGRMANRHPPSAPPASSPCSCAATPSRLRSPIRWSATRTRGLRPAA
;
A
#
# COMPACT_ATOMS: atom_id res chain seq x y z
N MET A 1 -12.66 -9.56 37.80
CA MET A 1 -12.32 -8.94 36.51
C MET A 1 -13.51 -8.10 36.09
N THR A 2 -13.25 -6.86 35.69
CA THR A 2 -14.29 -5.88 35.39
C THR A 2 -14.74 -6.09 33.95
N ALA A 3 -16.05 -6.27 33.73
CA ALA A 3 -16.59 -6.31 32.38
C ALA A 3 -16.24 -5.01 31.64
N ILE A 4 -15.71 -5.12 30.42
CA ILE A 4 -15.41 -3.96 29.57
C ILE A 4 -16.73 -3.32 29.16
N ARG A 5 -16.92 -2.03 29.44
CA ARG A 5 -18.10 -1.26 29.03
C ARG A 5 -17.73 -0.05 28.19
N THR A 6 -16.59 0.59 28.47
CA THR A 6 -16.13 1.78 27.76
C THR A 6 -14.69 1.59 27.28
N LEU A 7 -14.55 1.40 25.98
CA LEU A 7 -13.27 1.20 25.31
C LEU A 7 -12.69 2.53 24.80
N LEU A 8 -11.50 2.89 25.26
CA LEU A 8 -10.68 3.91 24.61
C LEU A 8 -9.76 3.28 23.56
N ILE A 9 -9.76 3.83 22.35
CA ILE A 9 -8.88 3.41 21.28
C ILE A 9 -7.71 4.38 21.22
N ALA A 10 -6.52 3.93 21.66
CA ALA A 10 -5.28 4.72 21.70
C ALA A 10 -4.55 4.70 20.35
N ASN A 11 -5.28 5.02 19.27
CA ASN A 11 -4.78 5.00 17.90
C ASN A 11 -5.61 5.91 16.99
N ARG A 12 -5.31 5.93 15.69
CA ARG A 12 -5.97 6.76 14.67
C ARG A 12 -6.23 6.00 13.37
N GLY A 13 -6.88 6.65 12.41
CA GLY A 13 -6.98 6.16 11.04
C GLY A 13 -7.79 4.86 10.93
N GLU A 14 -7.41 4.00 9.99
CA GLU A 14 -8.21 2.81 9.65
C GLU A 14 -8.36 1.86 10.83
N ILE A 15 -7.29 1.62 11.59
CA ILE A 15 -7.32 0.69 12.71
C ILE A 15 -8.21 1.17 13.85
N ALA A 16 -8.24 2.47 14.09
CA ALA A 16 -9.18 3.02 15.05
C ALA A 16 -10.63 2.78 14.59
N CYS A 17 -10.92 3.01 13.30
CA CYS A 17 -12.23 2.73 12.71
C CYS A 17 -12.59 1.23 12.78
N ARG A 18 -11.63 0.34 12.51
CA ARG A 18 -11.75 -1.12 12.60
C ARG A 18 -12.14 -1.57 14.00
N ILE A 19 -11.48 -1.05 15.03
CA ILE A 19 -11.77 -1.38 16.43
C ILE A 19 -13.14 -0.81 16.85
N LEU A 20 -13.43 0.44 16.46
CA LEU A 20 -14.71 1.10 16.74
C LEU A 20 -15.90 0.29 16.17
N ARG A 21 -15.79 -0.25 14.95
CA ARG A 21 -16.84 -1.10 14.35
C ARG A 21 -17.14 -2.32 15.21
N THR A 22 -16.13 -3.07 15.64
CA THR A 22 -16.35 -4.26 16.47
C THR A 22 -16.84 -3.90 17.86
N ALA A 23 -16.25 -2.89 18.51
CA ALA A 23 -16.68 -2.46 19.83
C ALA A 23 -18.16 -2.02 19.85
N ARG A 24 -18.60 -1.27 18.84
CA ARG A 24 -20.02 -0.89 18.68
C ARG A 24 -20.93 -2.09 18.43
N ARG A 25 -20.52 -3.04 17.59
CA ARG A 25 -21.28 -4.29 17.36
C ARG A 25 -21.43 -5.09 18.65
N MET A 26 -20.44 -5.04 19.53
CA MET A 26 -20.46 -5.66 20.87
C MET A 26 -21.22 -4.84 21.93
N GLY A 27 -21.75 -3.67 21.59
CA GLY A 27 -22.48 -2.81 22.52
C GLY A 27 -21.62 -2.03 23.51
N LEU A 28 -20.32 -1.88 23.23
CA LEU A 28 -19.40 -1.09 24.06
C LEU A 28 -19.52 0.39 23.72
N ARG A 29 -19.44 1.26 24.74
CA ARG A 29 -19.22 2.69 24.54
C ARG A 29 -17.79 2.91 24.06
N THR A 30 -17.62 3.79 23.08
CA THR A 30 -16.34 4.01 22.41
C THR A 30 -15.79 5.43 22.60
N VAL A 31 -14.48 5.51 22.85
CA VAL A 31 -13.75 6.78 23.01
C VAL A 31 -12.57 6.81 22.05
N ALA A 32 -12.52 7.81 21.17
CA ALA A 32 -11.35 8.08 20.34
C ALA A 32 -10.40 9.07 21.04
N VAL A 33 -9.11 8.98 20.74
CA VAL A 33 -8.16 10.07 21.02
C VAL A 33 -7.71 10.71 19.72
N TYR A 34 -7.31 11.98 19.78
CA TYR A 34 -6.85 12.70 18.59
C TYR A 34 -5.83 13.79 18.87
N SER A 35 -4.97 14.03 17.89
CA SER A 35 -4.08 15.20 17.82
C SER A 35 -4.75 16.35 17.06
N ASP A 36 -4.17 17.56 17.10
CA ASP A 36 -4.66 18.71 16.32
C ASP A 36 -4.81 18.41 14.82
N ALA A 37 -3.93 17.59 14.25
CA ALA A 37 -3.99 17.23 12.83
C ALA A 37 -5.16 16.31 12.48
N ASP A 38 -5.73 15.62 13.46
CA ASP A 38 -6.83 14.68 13.26
C ASP A 38 -8.20 15.27 13.65
N THR A 39 -8.31 16.56 13.98
CA THR A 39 -9.55 17.20 14.49
C THR A 39 -10.85 16.83 13.72
N ASN A 40 -10.76 16.57 12.42
CA ASN A 40 -11.90 16.21 11.57
C ASN A 40 -11.84 14.77 11.01
N ALA A 41 -10.97 13.92 11.58
CA ALA A 41 -10.72 12.57 11.09
C ALA A 41 -11.93 11.64 11.27
N LEU A 42 -12.02 10.62 10.40
CA LEU A 42 -13.14 9.68 10.38
C LEU A 42 -13.33 8.95 11.71
N HIS A 43 -12.24 8.54 12.37
CA HIS A 43 -12.33 7.77 13.62
C HIS A 43 -12.94 8.58 14.78
N ILE A 44 -12.80 9.91 14.77
CA ILE A 44 -13.46 10.80 15.73
C ILE A 44 -14.96 10.82 15.48
N ALA A 45 -15.37 11.00 14.22
CA ALA A 45 -16.78 10.99 13.84
C ALA A 45 -17.45 9.64 14.11
N MET A 46 -16.66 8.56 14.10
CA MET A 46 -17.09 7.20 14.41
C MET A 46 -17.03 6.83 15.90
N ALA A 47 -16.58 7.69 16.82
CA ALA A 47 -16.59 7.38 18.25
C ALA A 47 -17.77 8.05 18.94
N ASP A 48 -18.20 7.51 20.08
CA ASP A 48 -19.29 8.12 20.86
C ASP A 48 -18.82 9.36 21.62
N SER A 49 -17.51 9.44 21.89
CA SER A 49 -16.84 10.65 22.37
C SER A 49 -15.38 10.65 21.92
N ALA A 50 -14.75 11.82 21.94
CA ALA A 50 -13.34 11.95 21.60
C ALA A 50 -12.61 12.91 22.54
N VAL A 51 -11.34 12.64 22.80
CA VAL A 51 -10.49 13.47 23.67
C VAL A 51 -9.22 13.88 22.96
N ARG A 52 -8.92 15.18 22.98
CA ARG A 52 -7.68 15.74 22.43
C ARG A 52 -6.50 15.36 23.33
N ILE A 53 -5.44 14.81 22.74
CA ILE A 53 -4.23 14.38 23.47
C ILE A 53 -3.00 15.24 23.22
N GLY A 54 -3.00 16.09 22.18
CA GLY A 54 -1.88 17.01 21.96
C GLY A 54 -1.75 17.57 20.53
N PRO A 55 -0.63 18.24 20.25
CA PRO A 55 -0.29 18.76 18.92
C PRO A 55 -0.05 17.65 17.88
N ALA A 56 0.09 18.04 16.60
CA ALA A 56 0.24 17.11 15.48
C ALA A 56 1.43 16.12 15.56
N PRO A 57 2.65 16.50 16.00
CA PRO A 57 3.78 15.57 16.05
C PRO A 57 3.51 14.35 16.94
N VAL A 58 3.81 13.16 16.44
CA VAL A 58 3.52 11.89 17.14
C VAL A 58 4.18 11.81 18.52
N GLY A 59 5.39 12.36 18.67
CA GLY A 59 6.13 12.41 19.95
C GLY A 59 5.47 13.29 21.01
N GLU A 60 4.56 14.16 20.61
CA GLU A 60 3.81 15.09 21.46
C GLU A 60 2.32 14.71 21.59
N SER A 61 1.88 13.64 20.92
CA SER A 61 0.49 13.16 20.91
C SER A 61 0.40 11.66 21.14
N TYR A 62 0.32 10.85 20.07
CA TYR A 62 0.04 9.41 20.15
C TYR A 62 1.14 8.59 20.86
N LEU A 63 2.32 9.17 21.08
CA LEU A 63 3.38 8.56 21.90
C LEU A 63 3.43 9.09 23.35
N LYS A 64 2.51 9.98 23.75
CA LYS A 64 2.39 10.48 25.12
C LYS A 64 1.44 9.59 25.93
N GLY A 65 1.97 8.49 26.45
CA GLY A 65 1.19 7.53 27.25
C GLY A 65 0.43 8.15 28.43
N GLU A 66 1.05 9.10 29.14
CA GLU A 66 0.40 9.83 30.24
C GLU A 66 -0.85 10.60 29.78
N ALA A 67 -0.78 11.27 28.63
CA ALA A 67 -1.90 12.02 28.07
C ALA A 67 -3.05 11.08 27.66
N ILE A 68 -2.73 9.90 27.12
CA ILE A 68 -3.71 8.88 26.74
C ILE A 68 -4.40 8.29 27.98
N ILE A 69 -3.65 7.98 29.03
CA ILE A 69 -4.22 7.48 30.30
C ILE A 69 -5.10 8.56 30.96
N ALA A 70 -4.65 9.82 30.95
CA ALA A 70 -5.46 10.94 31.43
C ALA A 70 -6.77 11.10 30.62
N ALA A 71 -6.70 10.96 29.29
CA ALA A 71 -7.87 10.97 28.43
C ALA A 71 -8.85 9.82 28.74
N ALA A 72 -8.34 8.61 28.98
CA ALA A 72 -9.15 7.46 29.39
C ALA A 72 -9.90 7.73 30.70
N LYS A 73 -9.19 8.25 31.71
CA LYS A 73 -9.79 8.62 33.00
C LYS A 73 -10.86 9.71 32.85
N ALA A 74 -10.55 10.77 32.11
CA ALA A 74 -11.49 11.87 31.86
C ALA A 74 -12.76 11.40 31.13
N ALA A 75 -12.63 10.45 30.21
CA ALA A 75 -13.74 9.87 29.48
C ALA A 75 -14.44 8.71 30.21
N SER A 76 -14.00 8.37 31.44
CA SER A 76 -14.48 7.22 32.21
C SER A 76 -14.40 5.90 31.42
N ALA A 77 -13.33 5.73 30.64
CA ALA A 77 -13.00 4.46 30.00
C ALA A 77 -12.51 3.46 31.05
N ASP A 78 -12.83 2.18 30.86
CA ASP A 78 -12.39 1.07 31.72
C ASP A 78 -11.35 0.18 31.02
N SER A 79 -11.07 0.44 29.74
CA SER A 79 -10.12 -0.31 28.92
C SER A 79 -9.46 0.54 27.85
N ILE A 80 -8.25 0.15 27.45
CA ILE A 80 -7.49 0.76 26.35
C ILE A 80 -7.11 -0.31 25.33
N HIS A 81 -7.49 -0.09 24.07
CA HIS A 81 -6.98 -0.85 22.93
C HIS A 81 -5.95 -0.02 22.16
N PRO A 82 -4.71 -0.51 21.99
CA PRO A 82 -3.65 0.28 21.38
C PRO A 82 -3.59 0.22 19.84
N GLY A 83 -4.45 -0.56 19.19
CA GLY A 83 -4.31 -0.89 17.77
C GLY A 83 -2.95 -1.50 17.44
N TYR A 84 -2.33 -1.01 16.36
CA TYR A 84 -0.96 -1.34 15.97
C TYR A 84 -0.10 -0.07 15.84
N GLY A 85 1.23 -0.22 15.87
CA GLY A 85 2.14 0.94 15.90
C GLY A 85 2.00 1.74 17.21
N PHE A 86 2.54 2.97 17.23
CA PHE A 86 2.56 3.82 18.42
C PHE A 86 3.03 3.09 19.69
N LEU A 87 2.16 2.96 20.70
CA LEU A 87 2.48 2.37 22.00
C LEU A 87 2.02 0.91 22.14
N SER A 88 1.53 0.27 21.07
CA SER A 88 1.01 -1.11 21.11
C SER A 88 2.00 -2.18 21.54
N GLU A 89 3.30 -1.94 21.30
CA GLU A 89 4.40 -2.85 21.69
C GLU A 89 5.30 -2.20 22.75
N ASN A 90 4.78 -1.23 23.51
CA ASN A 90 5.51 -0.58 24.60
C ASN A 90 5.14 -1.22 25.95
N PRO A 91 6.06 -1.97 26.60
CA PRO A 91 5.74 -2.67 27.85
C PRO A 91 5.47 -1.70 29.01
N ASP A 92 6.18 -0.58 29.06
CA ASP A 92 6.06 0.40 30.15
C ASP A 92 4.72 1.14 30.06
N PHE A 93 4.23 1.40 28.85
CA PHE A 93 2.88 1.92 28.64
C PHE A 93 1.81 0.92 29.09
N ALA A 94 1.94 -0.35 28.70
CA ALA A 94 1.01 -1.39 29.14
C ALA A 94 0.99 -1.54 30.67
N GLU A 95 2.15 -1.48 31.34
CA GLU A 95 2.25 -1.43 32.81
C GLU A 95 1.56 -0.20 33.40
N ALA A 96 1.77 0.98 32.82
CA ALA A 96 1.15 2.22 33.28
C ALA A 96 -0.39 2.20 33.12
N VAL A 97 -0.92 1.60 32.06
CA VAL A 97 -2.36 1.39 31.86
C VAL A 97 -2.93 0.50 32.96
N ILE A 98 -2.29 -0.64 33.23
CA ILE A 98 -2.71 -1.57 34.29
C ILE A 98 -2.62 -0.91 35.67
N ALA A 99 -1.52 -0.20 35.96
CA ALA A 99 -1.34 0.54 37.22
C ALA A 99 -2.36 1.66 37.40
N ALA A 100 -2.90 2.21 36.31
CA ALA A 100 -3.98 3.19 36.33
C ALA A 100 -5.37 2.57 36.57
N GLY A 101 -5.47 1.25 36.75
CA GLY A 101 -6.71 0.51 36.98
C GLY A 101 -7.53 0.25 35.70
N LEU A 102 -6.90 0.40 34.53
CA LEU A 102 -7.53 0.19 33.22
C LEU A 102 -7.18 -1.18 32.67
N THR A 103 -8.11 -1.80 31.93
CA THR A 103 -7.86 -3.05 31.23
C THR A 103 -7.00 -2.81 29.99
N TRP A 104 -5.85 -3.47 29.90
CA TRP A 104 -5.01 -3.47 28.71
C TRP A 104 -5.49 -4.51 27.70
N VAL A 105 -5.89 -4.08 26.49
CA VAL A 105 -6.30 -4.97 25.41
C VAL A 105 -5.08 -5.34 24.56
N GLY A 106 -4.25 -6.22 25.10
CA GLY A 106 -3.01 -6.69 24.47
C GLY A 106 -2.30 -7.74 25.31
N PRO A 107 -1.11 -8.20 24.90
CA PRO A 107 -0.34 -9.16 25.67
C PRO A 107 0.21 -8.57 26.97
N PRO A 108 0.59 -9.41 27.95
CA PRO A 108 1.13 -8.95 29.21
C PRO A 108 2.45 -8.19 28.98
N PRO A 109 2.77 -7.15 29.77
CA PRO A 109 4.00 -6.37 29.59
C PRO A 109 5.28 -7.21 29.59
N ALA A 110 5.32 -8.29 30.39
CA ALA A 110 6.44 -9.22 30.42
C ALA A 110 6.66 -9.91 29.06
N ALA A 111 5.60 -10.28 28.34
CA ALA A 111 5.67 -10.90 27.02
C ALA A 111 6.15 -9.89 25.96
N ILE A 112 5.64 -8.64 26.02
CA ILE A 112 6.11 -7.53 25.17
C ILE A 112 7.62 -7.32 25.37
N ARG A 113 8.07 -7.24 26.62
CA ARG A 113 9.49 -7.05 26.96
C ARG A 113 10.36 -8.23 26.53
N ALA A 114 9.86 -9.46 26.66
CA ALA A 114 10.59 -10.67 26.25
C ALA A 114 10.86 -10.72 24.73
N MET A 115 9.97 -10.14 23.92
CA MET A 115 10.07 -10.14 22.46
C MET A 115 10.69 -8.86 21.88
N GLY A 116 10.87 -7.81 22.68
CA GLY A 116 11.38 -6.51 22.20
C GLY A 116 12.86 -6.50 21.78
N LEU A 117 13.69 -7.40 22.30
CA LEU A 117 15.11 -7.51 21.93
C LEU A 117 15.39 -8.78 21.13
N LYS A 118 15.90 -8.62 19.89
CA LYS A 118 16.05 -9.71 18.91
C LYS A 118 16.89 -10.88 19.42
N ASP A 119 18.00 -10.62 20.10
CA ASP A 119 18.86 -11.69 20.60
C ASP A 119 18.26 -12.41 21.81
N ALA A 120 17.56 -11.69 22.70
CA ALA A 120 16.88 -12.29 23.84
C ALA A 120 15.68 -13.14 23.38
N ALA A 121 14.91 -12.62 22.43
CA ALA A 121 13.81 -13.33 21.78
C ALA A 121 14.32 -14.63 21.13
N LYS A 122 15.41 -14.57 20.36
CA LYS A 122 15.99 -15.74 19.71
C LYS A 122 16.46 -16.82 20.69
N ARG A 123 17.16 -16.46 21.76
CA ARG A 123 17.56 -17.43 22.80
C ARG A 123 16.35 -18.08 23.47
N LEU A 124 15.28 -17.31 23.68
CA LEU A 124 14.04 -17.83 24.24
C LEU A 124 13.37 -18.81 23.26
N MET A 125 13.33 -18.47 21.98
CA MET A 125 12.80 -19.32 20.91
C MET A 125 13.60 -20.61 20.73
N GLU A 126 14.93 -20.55 20.74
CA GLU A 126 15.80 -21.73 20.73
C GLU A 126 15.48 -22.66 21.92
N LYS A 127 15.38 -22.10 23.13
CA LYS A 127 15.03 -22.85 24.34
C LYS A 127 13.63 -23.47 24.25
N ALA A 128 12.70 -22.82 23.55
CA ALA A 128 11.35 -23.32 23.30
C ALA A 128 11.27 -24.35 22.15
N GLY A 129 12.40 -24.70 21.52
CA GLY A 129 12.45 -25.63 20.39
C GLY A 129 11.86 -25.06 19.10
N VAL A 130 11.83 -23.73 18.98
CA VAL A 130 11.41 -23.02 17.77
C VAL A 130 12.64 -22.84 16.87
N PRO A 131 12.59 -23.24 15.59
CA PRO A 131 13.72 -23.05 14.68
C PRO A 131 14.11 -21.58 14.57
N VAL A 132 15.39 -21.24 14.75
CA VAL A 132 15.93 -19.90 14.51
C VAL A 132 16.99 -19.94 13.41
N VAL A 133 17.20 -18.80 12.74
CA VAL A 133 18.14 -18.73 11.62
C VAL A 133 19.54 -19.10 12.13
N PRO A 134 20.24 -20.06 11.50
CA PRO A 134 21.60 -20.40 11.89
C PRO A 134 22.47 -19.14 11.92
N GLY A 135 23.12 -18.89 13.06
CA GLY A 135 23.78 -17.63 13.28
C GLY A 135 24.58 -17.56 14.57
N TYR A 136 25.31 -16.47 14.72
CA TYR A 136 26.03 -16.11 15.93
C TYR A 136 25.39 -14.86 16.56
N HIS A 137 24.99 -15.01 17.83
CA HIS A 137 24.27 -14.01 18.62
C HIS A 137 24.92 -13.74 19.98
N GLY A 138 26.18 -14.16 20.17
CA GLY A 138 26.91 -14.01 21.42
C GLY A 138 27.49 -12.61 21.63
N ASP A 139 27.96 -12.35 22.85
CA ASP A 139 28.47 -11.04 23.27
C ASP A 139 29.83 -10.67 22.66
N GLY A 140 30.58 -11.65 22.17
CA GLY A 140 31.87 -11.40 21.54
C GLY A 140 31.71 -10.65 20.22
N GLN A 141 32.33 -9.47 20.11
CA GLN A 141 32.21 -8.55 18.97
C GLN A 141 33.54 -8.28 18.26
N ALA A 142 34.60 -9.07 18.51
CA ALA A 142 35.86 -8.91 17.78
C ALA A 142 35.71 -9.29 16.29
N LEU A 143 36.33 -8.53 15.37
CA LEU A 143 36.27 -8.80 13.92
C LEU A 143 36.66 -10.24 13.59
N VAL A 144 37.78 -10.71 14.16
CA VAL A 144 38.31 -12.07 13.93
C VAL A 144 37.31 -13.14 14.34
N LEU A 145 36.64 -12.96 15.48
CA LEU A 145 35.61 -13.88 15.97
C LEU A 145 34.40 -13.90 15.03
N LEU A 146 33.87 -12.73 14.67
CA LEU A 146 32.69 -12.63 13.80
C LEU A 146 32.96 -13.17 12.40
N ALA A 147 34.15 -12.93 11.84
CA ALA A 147 34.58 -13.49 10.56
C ALA A 147 34.81 -15.01 10.64
N GLY A 148 35.27 -15.53 11.79
CA GLY A 148 35.33 -16.97 12.06
C GLY A 148 33.93 -17.60 12.07
N LYS A 149 32.99 -16.97 12.76
CA LYS A 149 31.58 -17.42 12.81
C LYS A 149 30.89 -17.35 11.45
N ALA A 150 31.14 -16.31 10.66
CA ALA A 150 30.64 -16.22 9.30
C ALA A 150 31.13 -17.39 8.42
N ARG A 151 32.39 -17.81 8.58
CA ARG A 151 32.95 -18.99 7.90
C ARG A 151 32.30 -20.30 8.36
N GLU A 152 32.07 -20.46 9.67
CA GLU A 152 31.36 -21.64 10.22
C GLU A 152 29.91 -21.75 9.69
N ILE A 153 29.19 -20.62 9.62
CA ILE A 153 27.81 -20.55 9.08
C ILE A 153 27.79 -20.82 7.56
N GLY A 154 28.86 -20.40 6.87
CA GLY A 154 29.01 -20.48 5.43
C GLY A 154 28.33 -19.31 4.72
N TYR A 155 29.03 -18.74 3.74
CA TYR A 155 28.55 -17.62 2.94
C TYR A 155 27.45 -18.06 1.93
N PRO A 156 26.56 -17.15 1.48
CA PRO A 156 26.43 -15.76 1.93
C PRO A 156 25.88 -15.67 3.37
N VAL A 157 26.29 -14.63 4.09
CA VAL A 157 25.83 -14.30 5.45
C VAL A 157 25.21 -12.90 5.49
N LEU A 158 24.43 -12.63 6.52
CA LEU A 158 23.78 -11.36 6.79
C LEU A 158 24.26 -10.83 8.14
N ILE A 159 24.89 -9.66 8.14
CA ILE A 159 25.20 -8.91 9.35
C ILE A 159 23.96 -8.08 9.70
N LYS A 160 23.48 -8.14 10.94
CA LYS A 160 22.31 -7.37 11.41
C LYS A 160 22.63 -6.61 12.70
N ALA A 161 22.16 -5.38 12.82
CA ALA A 161 22.20 -4.64 14.09
C ALA A 161 21.37 -5.35 15.18
N ARG A 162 21.91 -5.47 16.40
CA ARG A 162 21.23 -6.15 17.52
C ARG A 162 19.93 -5.45 17.93
N ALA A 163 19.98 -4.12 18.04
CA ALA A 163 18.84 -3.28 18.42
C ALA A 163 18.04 -2.77 17.20
N GLY A 164 18.31 -3.29 16.00
CA GLY A 164 17.79 -2.71 14.76
C GLY A 164 16.40 -3.19 14.34
N GLY A 165 15.64 -2.29 13.72
CA GLY A 165 14.33 -2.57 13.08
C GLY A 165 14.21 -1.90 11.70
N GLY A 166 13.28 -2.39 10.87
CA GLY A 166 12.90 -1.74 9.60
C GLY A 166 14.01 -1.64 8.55
N GLY A 167 14.85 -2.66 8.37
CA GLY A 167 15.85 -2.67 7.30
C GLY A 167 17.23 -2.13 7.66
N LYS A 168 17.32 -1.25 8.67
CA LYS A 168 18.53 -0.48 8.97
C LYS A 168 19.60 -1.30 9.68
N GLY A 169 20.85 -1.10 9.28
CA GLY A 169 22.01 -1.80 9.84
C GLY A 169 22.11 -3.26 9.40
N MET A 170 21.58 -3.61 8.23
CA MET A 170 21.71 -4.94 7.62
C MET A 170 22.66 -4.91 6.42
N ARG A 171 23.61 -5.85 6.35
CA ARG A 171 24.57 -6.00 5.23
C ARG A 171 24.70 -7.46 4.83
N ARG A 172 24.36 -7.78 3.58
CA ARG A 172 24.66 -9.07 2.96
C ARG A 172 26.15 -9.12 2.65
N VAL A 173 26.79 -10.24 2.94
CA VAL A 173 28.20 -10.50 2.61
C VAL A 173 28.26 -11.81 1.84
N GLU A 174 28.83 -11.76 0.63
CA GLU A 174 28.92 -12.91 -0.27
C GLU A 174 30.25 -13.63 -0.17
N HIS A 175 31.34 -12.86 -0.02
CA HIS A 175 32.69 -13.42 0.09
C HIS A 175 33.33 -13.06 1.44
N PRO A 176 34.19 -13.94 2.00
CA PRO A 176 34.94 -13.64 3.22
C PRO A 176 35.72 -12.32 3.19
N ASP A 177 36.25 -11.94 2.03
CA ASP A 177 37.10 -10.75 1.88
C ASP A 177 36.32 -9.44 2.09
N ASP A 178 35.01 -9.45 1.83
CA ASP A 178 34.13 -8.28 1.97
C ASP A 178 33.67 -8.07 3.43
N PHE A 179 33.91 -9.05 4.31
CA PHE A 179 33.28 -9.09 5.63
C PHE A 179 33.71 -7.93 6.54
N ALA A 180 34.99 -7.55 6.50
CA ALA A 180 35.51 -6.50 7.37
C ALA A 180 34.88 -5.13 7.07
N GLU A 181 34.77 -4.79 5.78
CA GLU A 181 34.14 -3.53 5.35
C GLU A 181 32.63 -3.53 5.65
N ALA A 182 31.95 -4.63 5.33
CA ALA A 182 30.52 -4.78 5.60
C ALA A 182 30.21 -4.65 7.10
N LEU A 183 31.04 -5.26 7.97
CA LEU A 183 30.91 -5.15 9.42
C LEU A 183 31.08 -3.69 9.88
N ALA A 184 32.13 -3.00 9.43
CA ALA A 184 32.36 -1.60 9.79
C ALA A 184 31.21 -0.69 9.32
N GLY A 185 30.64 -0.95 8.15
CA GLY A 185 29.44 -0.27 7.65
C GLY A 185 28.21 -0.52 8.53
N ALA A 186 27.93 -1.78 8.86
CA ALA A 186 26.78 -2.16 9.68
C ALA A 186 26.86 -1.55 11.09
N ARG A 187 28.05 -1.53 11.71
CA ARG A 187 28.27 -0.92 13.04
C ARG A 187 28.02 0.58 13.07
N ARG A 188 28.54 1.31 12.07
CA ARG A 188 28.34 2.76 11.95
C ARG A 188 26.85 3.08 11.84
N GLU A 189 26.15 2.33 10.99
CA GLU A 189 24.71 2.51 10.81
C GLU A 189 23.95 2.17 12.10
N ALA A 190 24.26 1.05 12.74
CA ALA A 190 23.64 0.64 13.99
C ALA A 190 23.83 1.67 15.11
N LYS A 191 25.06 2.17 15.29
CA LYS A 191 25.37 3.23 16.25
C LYS A 191 24.62 4.51 15.97
N SER A 192 24.56 4.93 14.70
CA SER A 192 23.87 6.17 14.30
C SER A 192 22.35 6.10 14.46
N ALA A 193 21.77 4.93 14.22
CA ALA A 193 20.32 4.73 14.22
C ALA A 193 19.77 4.33 15.59
N PHE A 194 20.53 3.57 16.38
CA PHE A 194 20.05 2.90 17.59
C PHE A 194 20.93 3.12 18.83
N GLY A 195 22.07 3.82 18.69
CA GLY A 195 23.01 4.04 19.80
C GLY A 195 23.77 2.78 20.25
N ASP A 196 23.55 1.62 19.61
CA ASP A 196 24.21 0.34 19.89
C ASP A 196 24.94 -0.13 18.61
N ASP A 197 26.25 -0.35 18.70
CA ASP A 197 27.09 -0.80 17.57
C ASP A 197 27.25 -2.33 17.51
N ARG A 198 26.59 -3.08 18.38
CA ARG A 198 26.65 -4.55 18.38
C ARG A 198 25.84 -5.14 17.24
N VAL A 199 26.36 -6.23 16.68
CA VAL A 199 25.75 -6.93 15.55
C VAL A 199 25.59 -8.42 15.80
N LEU A 200 24.74 -9.04 14.99
CA LEU A 200 24.51 -10.48 14.84
C LEU A 200 25.00 -10.90 13.45
N VAL A 201 25.45 -12.14 13.30
CA VAL A 201 25.82 -12.72 12.00
C VAL A 201 24.93 -13.93 11.74
N GLU A 202 24.19 -13.93 10.65
CA GLU A 202 23.19 -14.97 10.33
C GLU A 202 23.40 -15.54 8.95
N LYS A 203 22.92 -16.76 8.72
CA LYS A 203 22.82 -17.30 7.36
C LYS A 203 21.92 -16.39 6.53
N TYR A 204 22.37 -16.04 5.32
CA TYR A 204 21.53 -15.31 4.38
C TYR A 204 20.66 -16.31 3.58
N VAL A 205 19.33 -16.16 3.70
CA VAL A 205 18.37 -16.92 2.89
C VAL A 205 18.25 -16.24 1.53
N VAL A 206 18.55 -16.96 0.44
CA VAL A 206 18.72 -16.39 -0.90
C VAL A 206 17.39 -16.00 -1.56
N SER A 207 16.37 -16.86 -1.42
CA SER A 207 15.01 -16.63 -1.93
C SER A 207 14.03 -16.58 -0.75
N PRO A 208 14.13 -15.55 0.11
CA PRO A 208 13.36 -15.49 1.35
C PRO A 208 11.87 -15.26 1.08
N ARG A 209 11.03 -16.14 1.62
CA ARG A 209 9.60 -15.87 1.80
C ARG A 209 9.35 -15.45 3.25
N HIS A 210 8.63 -14.36 3.41
CA HIS A 210 8.19 -13.87 4.71
C HIS A 210 6.82 -14.49 4.98
N ILE A 211 6.79 -15.51 5.85
CA ILE A 211 5.58 -16.23 6.22
C ILE A 211 5.39 -16.07 7.71
N GLU A 212 4.17 -15.76 8.13
CA GLU A 212 3.89 -15.47 9.52
C GLU A 212 2.64 -16.20 9.98
N VAL A 213 2.57 -16.55 11.26
CA VAL A 213 1.46 -17.31 11.83
C VAL A 213 0.71 -16.45 12.84
N GLN A 214 -0.60 -16.29 12.61
CA GLN A 214 -1.48 -15.67 13.59
C GLN A 214 -1.62 -16.58 14.80
N VAL A 215 -1.33 -16.05 15.98
CA VAL A 215 -1.56 -16.73 17.26
C VAL A 215 -2.54 -15.95 18.13
N PHE A 216 -3.25 -16.67 18.99
CA PHE A 216 -4.14 -16.10 19.98
C PHE A 216 -3.99 -16.86 21.30
N GLY A 217 -3.76 -16.14 22.39
CA GLY A 217 -3.70 -16.72 23.74
C GLY A 217 -4.75 -16.13 24.68
N ASP A 218 -5.22 -16.89 25.67
CA ASP A 218 -6.07 -16.38 26.76
C ASP A 218 -5.38 -16.44 28.13
N ALA A 219 -6.03 -15.86 29.15
CA ALA A 219 -5.54 -15.88 30.52
C ALA A 219 -5.66 -17.27 31.21
N HIS A 220 -6.21 -18.27 30.51
CA HIS A 220 -6.46 -19.63 31.01
C HIS A 220 -5.42 -20.63 30.49
N GLY A 221 -4.38 -20.15 29.80
CA GLY A 221 -3.29 -20.96 29.26
C GLY A 221 -3.60 -21.59 27.89
N ASN A 222 -4.74 -21.27 27.28
CA ASN A 222 -5.04 -21.75 25.94
C ASN A 222 -4.33 -20.88 24.90
N VAL A 223 -3.74 -21.53 23.90
CA VAL A 223 -3.12 -20.86 22.75
C VAL A 223 -3.51 -21.61 21.49
N VAL A 224 -4.00 -20.89 20.49
CA VAL A 224 -4.37 -21.41 19.16
C VAL A 224 -3.67 -20.62 18.05
N HIS A 225 -3.56 -21.23 16.88
CA HIS A 225 -3.19 -20.53 15.65
C HIS A 225 -4.41 -20.33 14.74
N LEU A 226 -4.41 -19.24 13.98
CA LEU A 226 -5.37 -18.97 12.90
C LEU A 226 -4.69 -19.01 11.53
N PHE A 227 -3.83 -20.02 11.38
CA PHE A 227 -3.07 -20.31 10.15
C PHE A 227 -2.03 -19.23 9.83
N GLU A 228 -1.42 -19.39 8.66
CA GLU A 228 -0.36 -18.54 8.16
C GLU A 228 -0.83 -17.49 7.15
N ARG A 229 -0.02 -16.44 7.02
CA ARG A 229 -0.06 -15.46 5.93
C ARG A 229 1.28 -15.45 5.20
N ASP A 230 1.25 -15.19 3.90
CA ASP A 230 2.44 -14.82 3.14
C ASP A 230 2.44 -13.30 2.93
N CYS A 231 3.50 -12.67 3.42
CA CYS A 231 3.69 -11.23 3.35
C CYS A 231 4.94 -10.88 2.53
N SER A 232 5.37 -11.76 1.63
CA SER A 232 6.63 -11.64 0.89
C SER A 232 6.63 -10.51 -0.13
N ALA A 233 5.47 -10.08 -0.63
CA ALA A 233 5.40 -8.95 -1.55
C ALA A 233 5.66 -7.63 -0.79
N GLN A 234 6.95 -7.27 -0.70
CA GLN A 234 7.45 -6.15 0.09
C GLN A 234 8.27 -5.17 -0.73
N ARG A 235 8.22 -3.90 -0.34
CA ARG A 235 9.09 -2.83 -0.82
C ARG A 235 9.92 -2.32 0.33
N ARG A 236 11.26 -2.37 0.23
CA ARG A 236 12.17 -1.84 1.27
C ARG A 236 11.78 -2.29 2.69
N HIS A 237 11.42 -3.57 2.83
CA HIS A 237 10.95 -4.19 4.08
C HIS A 237 9.59 -3.70 4.61
N GLN A 238 8.80 -3.00 3.78
CA GLN A 238 7.41 -2.68 4.04
C GLN A 238 6.51 -3.64 3.25
N LYS A 239 5.57 -4.30 3.92
CA LYS A 239 4.59 -5.20 3.30
C LYS A 239 3.59 -4.39 2.46
N VAL A 240 3.23 -4.92 1.28
CA VAL A 240 2.47 -4.22 0.24
C VAL A 240 1.19 -4.98 -0.12
N ILE A 241 1.34 -6.27 -0.46
CA ILE A 241 0.24 -7.21 -0.66
C ILE A 241 0.50 -8.44 0.21
N GLU A 242 -0.51 -8.85 0.95
CA GLU A 242 -0.49 -10.01 1.84
C GLU A 242 -1.56 -11.00 1.43
N GLU A 243 -1.33 -12.29 1.68
CA GLU A 243 -2.30 -13.32 1.35
C GLU A 243 -2.41 -14.42 2.41
N ALA A 244 -3.61 -15.00 2.53
CA ALA A 244 -3.88 -16.14 3.38
C ALA A 244 -4.74 -17.16 2.62
N PRO A 245 -4.43 -18.47 2.68
CA PRO A 245 -3.18 -19.06 3.20
C PRO A 245 -1.95 -18.77 2.32
N ALA A 246 -0.76 -19.15 2.76
CA ALA A 246 0.46 -18.97 1.99
C ALA A 246 0.53 -19.92 0.77
N PRO A 247 0.93 -19.47 -0.44
CA PRO A 247 0.98 -20.32 -1.63
C PRO A 247 2.04 -21.43 -1.47
N GLY A 248 1.75 -22.63 -1.98
CA GLY A 248 2.69 -23.76 -1.89
C GLY A 248 2.87 -24.34 -0.48
N MET A 249 2.00 -23.98 0.47
CA MET A 249 2.03 -24.47 1.84
C MET A 249 1.43 -25.88 1.95
N SER A 250 2.28 -26.90 2.05
CA SER A 250 1.84 -28.28 2.29
C SER A 250 1.33 -28.48 3.72
N ARG A 251 0.54 -29.54 3.96
CA ARG A 251 0.03 -29.87 5.30
C ARG A 251 1.17 -30.06 6.32
N ALA A 252 2.28 -30.67 5.91
CA ALA A 252 3.42 -30.93 6.78
C ALA A 252 4.14 -29.63 7.17
N VAL A 253 4.39 -28.74 6.20
CA VAL A 253 5.03 -27.43 6.48
C VAL A 253 4.13 -26.59 7.36
N ARG A 254 2.83 -26.52 7.05
CA ARG A 254 1.85 -25.79 7.86
C ARG A 254 1.86 -26.26 9.31
N ALA A 255 1.74 -27.57 9.53
CA ALA A 255 1.75 -28.15 10.88
C ALA A 255 3.05 -27.83 11.63
N ALA A 256 4.21 -27.86 10.95
CA ALA A 256 5.48 -27.52 11.57
C ALA A 256 5.56 -26.04 11.97
N MET A 257 5.20 -25.13 11.07
CA MET A 257 5.23 -23.68 11.32
C MET A 257 4.22 -23.26 12.38
N THR A 258 2.98 -23.76 12.30
CA THR A 258 1.96 -23.40 13.27
C THR A 258 2.21 -24.00 14.64
N SER A 259 2.74 -25.24 14.72
CA SER A 259 3.19 -25.82 15.99
C SER A 259 4.33 -25.00 16.61
N ALA A 260 5.31 -24.58 15.81
CA ALA A 260 6.39 -23.72 16.28
C ALA A 260 5.86 -22.37 16.79
N ALA A 261 4.88 -21.77 16.11
CA ALA A 261 4.28 -20.51 16.53
C ALA A 261 3.48 -20.64 17.84
N VAL A 262 2.71 -21.70 18.01
CA VAL A 262 1.99 -21.97 19.27
C VAL A 262 2.97 -22.20 20.42
N LYS A 263 4.04 -22.97 20.21
CA LYS A 263 5.11 -23.16 21.22
C LYS A 263 5.79 -21.85 21.60
N ALA A 264 6.08 -20.99 20.62
CA ALA A 264 6.66 -19.66 20.84
C ALA A 264 5.77 -18.82 21.78
N ALA A 265 4.47 -18.76 21.50
CA ALA A 265 3.51 -18.02 22.30
C ALA A 265 3.33 -18.62 23.71
N GLN A 266 3.28 -19.94 23.83
CA GLN A 266 3.21 -20.63 25.12
C GLN A 266 4.44 -20.36 25.99
N ALA A 267 5.64 -20.33 25.40
CA ALA A 267 6.89 -20.14 26.12
C ALA A 267 7.01 -18.78 26.84
N ILE A 268 6.21 -17.78 26.42
CA ILE A 268 6.17 -16.46 27.05
C ILE A 268 4.86 -16.14 27.76
N GLY A 269 3.97 -17.13 27.93
CA GLY A 269 2.66 -16.93 28.55
C GLY A 269 1.85 -15.87 27.81
N TYR A 270 1.83 -15.94 26.47
CA TYR A 270 1.23 -14.91 25.63
C TYR A 270 -0.30 -14.84 25.78
N GLN A 271 -0.86 -13.63 25.76
CA GLN A 271 -2.30 -13.35 25.79
C GLN A 271 -2.68 -12.37 24.67
N GLY A 272 -3.91 -12.47 24.16
CA GLY A 272 -4.42 -11.63 23.09
C GLY A 272 -3.91 -12.05 21.72
N ALA A 273 -4.04 -11.16 20.74
CA ALA A 273 -3.57 -11.38 19.38
C ALA A 273 -2.05 -11.15 19.28
N GLY A 274 -1.36 -12.01 18.54
CA GLY A 274 0.05 -11.84 18.19
C GLY A 274 0.36 -12.52 16.87
N THR A 275 1.52 -12.22 16.30
CA THR A 275 1.97 -12.92 15.09
C THR A 275 3.43 -13.30 15.23
N ILE A 276 3.73 -14.56 14.92
CA ILE A 276 5.10 -15.07 14.84
C ILE A 276 5.56 -14.98 13.39
N GLU A 277 6.56 -14.15 13.12
CA GLU A 277 7.12 -13.98 11.78
C GLU A 277 8.27 -14.98 11.55
N PHE A 278 8.21 -15.67 10.42
CA PHE A 278 9.24 -16.58 9.96
C PHE A 278 9.82 -16.14 8.62
N ILE A 279 11.10 -16.44 8.43
CA ILE A 279 11.72 -16.49 7.11
C ILE A 279 11.75 -17.93 6.65
N ALA A 280 11.18 -18.20 5.48
CA ALA A 280 11.21 -19.51 4.84
C ALA A 280 12.06 -19.46 3.58
N ASP A 281 12.71 -20.57 3.25
CA ASP A 281 13.46 -20.70 2.01
C ASP A 281 12.54 -21.02 0.83
N GLY A 282 12.34 -20.05 -0.05
CA GLY A 282 11.53 -20.14 -1.25
C GLY A 282 12.32 -20.52 -2.52
N SER A 283 13.55 -21.03 -2.40
CA SER A 283 14.35 -21.48 -3.57
C SER A 283 13.76 -22.72 -4.25
N GLY A 284 12.84 -23.42 -3.59
CA GLY A 284 12.10 -24.56 -4.11
C GLY A 284 10.76 -24.72 -3.35
N PRO A 285 10.17 -25.92 -3.35
CA PRO A 285 9.04 -26.23 -2.49
C PRO A 285 9.36 -25.92 -1.03
N LEU A 286 8.39 -25.39 -0.29
CA LEU A 286 8.56 -25.13 1.13
C LEU A 286 8.85 -26.44 1.89
N ASP A 287 9.79 -26.36 2.83
CA ASP A 287 10.32 -27.50 3.58
C ASP A 287 10.12 -27.25 5.09
N PRO A 288 9.57 -28.21 5.86
CA PRO A 288 9.39 -28.07 7.30
C PRO A 288 10.69 -27.91 8.09
N ALA A 289 11.87 -28.13 7.49
CA ALA A 289 13.18 -27.90 8.11
C ALA A 289 13.83 -26.57 7.68
N ARG A 290 13.26 -25.84 6.71
CA ARG A 290 13.85 -24.62 6.13
C ARG A 290 12.98 -23.38 6.33
N PHE A 291 12.50 -23.22 7.55
CA PHE A 291 11.90 -21.99 8.03
C PHE A 291 12.47 -21.65 9.40
N TRP A 292 12.53 -20.36 9.71
CA TRP A 292 13.19 -19.89 10.92
C TRP A 292 12.54 -18.64 11.47
N PHE A 293 12.42 -18.57 12.79
CA PHE A 293 11.89 -17.44 13.53
C PHE A 293 12.70 -16.18 13.24
N MET A 294 11.98 -15.10 12.92
CA MET A 294 12.54 -13.76 12.75
C MET A 294 12.28 -12.90 13.98
N GLU A 295 11.01 -12.68 14.26
CA GLU A 295 10.52 -11.85 15.35
C GLU A 295 9.07 -12.19 15.66
N MET A 296 8.54 -11.59 16.72
CA MET A 296 7.14 -11.69 17.09
C MET A 296 6.58 -10.28 17.21
N ASN A 297 5.48 -10.00 16.52
CA ASN A 297 4.71 -8.80 16.79
C ASN A 297 3.76 -9.06 17.94
N THR A 298 3.93 -8.27 19.01
CA THR A 298 3.19 -8.43 20.26
C THR A 298 1.88 -7.63 20.25
N ARG A 299 1.17 -7.72 19.12
CA ARG A 299 -0.03 -6.95 18.80
C ARG A 299 -0.80 -7.57 17.64
N LEU A 300 -1.98 -7.02 17.35
CA LEU A 300 -2.66 -7.24 16.08
C LEU A 300 -1.81 -6.69 14.93
N GLN A 301 -1.76 -7.40 13.81
CA GLN A 301 -1.08 -6.94 12.60
C GLN A 301 -2.02 -6.21 11.65
N VAL A 302 -1.44 -5.47 10.70
CA VAL A 302 -2.20 -4.63 9.76
C VAL A 302 -3.05 -5.53 8.85
N GLU A 303 -2.43 -6.59 8.37
CA GLU A 303 -2.88 -7.64 7.47
C GLU A 303 -3.74 -8.73 8.13
N HIS A 304 -4.21 -8.51 9.37
CA HIS A 304 -5.15 -9.44 10.00
C HIS A 304 -6.44 -9.71 9.19
N PRO A 305 -6.97 -8.79 8.35
CA PRO A 305 -8.20 -9.07 7.60
C PRO A 305 -8.11 -10.29 6.68
N VAL A 306 -6.97 -10.61 6.07
CA VAL A 306 -6.89 -11.84 5.24
C VAL A 306 -7.11 -13.10 6.07
N THR A 307 -6.63 -13.13 7.32
CA THR A 307 -6.90 -14.23 8.26
C THR A 307 -8.38 -14.26 8.64
N GLU A 308 -9.00 -13.11 8.91
CA GLU A 308 -10.43 -13.06 9.24
C GLU A 308 -11.29 -13.55 8.07
N MET A 309 -10.94 -13.18 6.83
CA MET A 309 -11.70 -13.57 5.63
C MET A 309 -11.65 -15.08 5.35
N VAL A 310 -10.55 -15.77 5.67
CA VAL A 310 -10.44 -17.22 5.45
C VAL A 310 -10.84 -18.07 6.66
N THR A 311 -10.99 -17.47 7.85
CA THR A 311 -11.39 -18.20 9.06
C THR A 311 -12.80 -17.89 9.53
N GLY A 312 -13.35 -16.74 9.13
CA GLY A 312 -14.61 -16.21 9.64
C GLY A 312 -14.54 -15.68 11.08
N VAL A 313 -13.34 -15.56 11.65
CA VAL A 313 -13.12 -15.10 13.03
C VAL A 313 -12.87 -13.59 13.06
N ASP A 314 -13.62 -12.85 13.88
CA ASP A 314 -13.30 -11.44 14.21
C ASP A 314 -12.24 -11.41 15.33
N LEU A 315 -11.00 -11.07 14.95
CA LEU A 315 -9.85 -11.06 15.83
C LEU A 315 -9.90 -9.93 16.85
N VAL A 316 -10.49 -8.78 16.50
CA VAL A 316 -10.71 -7.68 17.46
C VAL A 316 -11.75 -8.08 18.51
N GLU A 317 -12.79 -8.80 18.11
CA GLU A 317 -13.78 -9.33 19.06
C GLU A 317 -13.10 -10.29 20.05
N TRP A 318 -12.27 -11.20 19.56
CA TRP A 318 -11.49 -12.09 20.42
C TRP A 318 -10.55 -11.33 21.36
N GLN A 319 -9.93 -10.22 20.90
CA GLN A 319 -9.06 -9.42 21.77
C GLN A 319 -9.84 -8.84 22.94
N LEU A 320 -11.04 -8.32 22.69
CA LEU A 320 -11.90 -7.74 23.71
C LEU A 320 -12.43 -8.80 24.68
N ARG A 321 -12.85 -9.97 24.19
CA ARG A 321 -13.29 -11.11 25.03
C ARG A 321 -12.17 -11.60 25.95
N VAL A 322 -10.99 -11.83 25.38
CA VAL A 322 -9.83 -12.30 26.15
C VAL A 322 -9.38 -11.23 27.17
N ALA A 323 -9.41 -9.95 26.82
CA ALA A 323 -9.11 -8.87 27.75
C ALA A 323 -10.16 -8.77 28.88
N ALA A 324 -11.41 -9.13 28.62
CA ALA A 324 -12.45 -9.26 29.64
C ALA A 324 -12.32 -10.54 30.51
N GLY A 325 -11.33 -11.40 30.23
CA GLY A 325 -11.05 -12.62 30.99
C GLY A 325 -11.79 -13.87 30.49
N GLU A 326 -12.46 -13.80 29.34
CA GLU A 326 -13.08 -14.98 28.72
C GLU A 326 -12.02 -15.96 28.21
N LYS A 327 -12.42 -17.22 28.03
CA LYS A 327 -11.63 -18.23 27.32
C LYS A 327 -11.72 -17.99 25.81
N LEU A 328 -10.76 -18.54 25.06
CA LEU A 328 -10.86 -18.58 23.60
C LEU A 328 -12.20 -19.22 23.16
N PRO A 329 -12.96 -18.58 22.24
CA PRO A 329 -14.26 -19.11 21.81
C PRO A 329 -14.22 -20.43 21.05
N LEU A 330 -13.08 -20.79 20.44
CA LEU A 330 -12.90 -22.00 19.64
C LEU A 330 -11.63 -22.74 20.06
N ALA A 331 -11.68 -24.08 20.02
CA ALA A 331 -10.48 -24.90 20.11
C ALA A 331 -9.77 -24.97 18.75
N GLN A 332 -8.52 -25.45 18.72
CA GLN A 332 -7.71 -25.49 17.50
C GLN A 332 -8.38 -26.25 16.34
N ASP A 333 -9.06 -27.36 16.64
CA ASP A 333 -9.70 -28.23 15.65
C ASP A 333 -11.02 -27.64 15.10
N ASP A 334 -11.58 -26.63 15.77
CA ASP A 334 -12.80 -25.93 15.33
C ASP A 334 -12.52 -24.76 14.38
N ILE A 335 -11.25 -24.30 14.30
CA ILE A 335 -10.85 -23.19 13.45
C ILE A 335 -10.68 -23.70 12.01
N ARG A 336 -11.59 -23.28 11.13
CA ARG A 336 -11.61 -23.69 9.73
C ARG A 336 -10.79 -22.74 8.86
N LEU A 337 -10.32 -23.26 7.73
CA LEU A 337 -9.67 -22.51 6.67
C LEU A 337 -10.50 -22.69 5.40
N ASP A 338 -11.12 -21.61 4.92
CA ASP A 338 -11.99 -21.62 3.75
C ASP A 338 -11.61 -20.55 2.72
N GLY A 339 -11.40 -21.01 1.49
CA GLY A 339 -10.99 -20.18 0.37
C GLY A 339 -9.59 -19.56 0.51
N HIS A 340 -9.45 -18.39 -0.11
CA HIS A 340 -8.21 -17.62 -0.17
C HIS A 340 -8.54 -16.13 -0.10
N ALA A 341 -7.70 -15.35 0.56
CA ALA A 341 -7.84 -13.91 0.64
C ALA A 341 -6.53 -13.19 0.33
N PHE A 342 -6.65 -12.02 -0.29
CA PHE A 342 -5.57 -11.06 -0.48
C PHE A 342 -5.94 -9.73 0.15
N GLU A 343 -4.94 -9.02 0.67
CA GLU A 343 -5.03 -7.63 1.08
C GLU A 343 -4.00 -6.80 0.31
N ALA A 344 -4.39 -5.61 -0.15
CA ALA A 344 -3.50 -4.62 -0.73
C ALA A 344 -3.57 -3.31 0.07
N ARG A 345 -2.41 -2.74 0.41
CA ARG A 345 -2.30 -1.47 1.14
C ARG A 345 -2.27 -0.29 0.19
N LEU A 346 -3.41 0.41 0.07
CA LEU A 346 -3.52 1.64 -0.70
C LEU A 346 -2.88 2.80 0.06
N TYR A 347 -1.78 3.31 -0.48
CA TYR A 347 -1.01 4.41 0.09
C TYR A 347 -1.07 5.67 -0.79
N ALA A 348 -1.04 6.83 -0.14
CA ALA A 348 -0.71 8.09 -0.78
C ALA A 348 0.81 8.19 -0.98
N GLU A 349 1.30 7.57 -2.06
CA GLU A 349 2.71 7.56 -2.43
C GLU A 349 2.89 7.53 -3.95
N ASP A 350 4.01 8.05 -4.43
CA ASP A 350 4.37 8.04 -5.86
C ASP A 350 5.32 6.88 -6.18
N ALA A 351 4.74 5.76 -6.62
CA ALA A 351 5.49 4.55 -6.96
C ALA A 351 6.55 4.79 -8.07
N SER A 352 6.25 5.66 -9.05
CA SER A 352 7.16 5.98 -10.15
C SER A 352 8.40 6.77 -9.71
N ARG A 353 8.31 7.49 -8.59
CA ARG A 353 9.39 8.30 -8.02
C ARG A 353 10.04 7.64 -6.81
N GLY A 354 10.08 6.32 -6.78
CA GLY A 354 10.69 5.56 -5.68
C GLY A 354 9.84 5.59 -4.41
N PHE A 355 8.52 5.70 -4.58
CA PHE A 355 7.49 5.59 -3.54
C PHE A 355 7.65 6.67 -2.45
N LEU A 356 7.81 7.92 -2.91
CA LEU A 356 7.83 9.08 -2.02
C LEU A 356 6.40 9.31 -1.48
N PRO A 357 6.23 9.58 -0.18
CA PRO A 357 4.93 9.95 0.38
C PRO A 357 4.36 11.17 -0.36
N ALA A 358 3.08 11.09 -0.71
CA ALA A 358 2.33 12.16 -1.31
C ALA A 358 1.30 12.66 -0.31
N THR A 359 1.42 13.92 0.11
CA THR A 359 0.43 14.58 0.96
C THR A 359 -0.51 15.40 0.09
N GLY A 360 -1.76 15.58 0.54
CA GLY A 360 -2.76 16.31 -0.23
C GLY A 360 -4.19 16.01 0.18
N ALA A 361 -5.10 16.80 -0.34
CA ALA A 361 -6.53 16.59 -0.16
C ALA A 361 -7.02 15.48 -1.11
N LEU A 362 -7.86 14.59 -0.60
CA LEU A 362 -8.56 13.58 -1.38
C LEU A 362 -9.82 14.21 -1.98
N HIS A 363 -9.64 15.02 -3.02
CA HIS A 363 -10.75 15.70 -3.72
C HIS A 363 -11.78 14.71 -4.28
N HIS A 364 -11.33 13.54 -4.70
CA HIS A 364 -12.18 12.40 -5.05
C HIS A 364 -11.62 11.15 -4.40
N LEU A 365 -12.52 10.33 -3.86
CA LEU A 365 -12.21 9.00 -3.36
C LEU A 365 -13.44 8.13 -3.59
N ALA A 366 -13.34 7.18 -4.52
CA ALA A 366 -14.32 6.11 -4.66
C ALA A 366 -13.58 4.78 -4.54
N LEU A 367 -13.90 4.05 -3.48
CA LEU A 367 -13.39 2.70 -3.23
C LEU A 367 -14.41 1.69 -3.78
N PRO A 368 -13.93 0.54 -4.30
CA PRO A 368 -14.80 -0.49 -4.87
C PRO A 368 -15.72 -1.09 -3.80
N SER A 369 -16.86 -1.61 -4.23
CA SER A 369 -17.84 -2.25 -3.34
C SER A 369 -18.43 -3.48 -4.00
N ALA A 370 -18.20 -4.64 -3.39
CA ALA A 370 -18.79 -5.91 -3.78
C ALA A 370 -18.82 -6.85 -2.57
N ALA A 371 -19.70 -7.86 -2.59
CA ALA A 371 -19.86 -8.79 -1.46
C ALA A 371 -18.60 -9.59 -1.10
N HIS A 372 -17.70 -9.80 -2.06
CA HIS A 372 -16.44 -10.51 -1.89
C HIS A 372 -15.27 -9.58 -1.52
N LEU A 373 -15.53 -8.27 -1.40
CA LEU A 373 -14.57 -7.26 -1.02
C LEU A 373 -14.85 -6.78 0.39
N ARG A 374 -13.78 -6.48 1.10
CA ARG A 374 -13.79 -5.82 2.40
C ARG A 374 -12.81 -4.66 2.36
N ILE A 375 -13.32 -3.47 2.71
CA ILE A 375 -12.55 -2.23 2.65
C ILE A 375 -12.36 -1.72 4.08
N GLU A 376 -11.11 -1.61 4.51
CA GLU A 376 -10.73 -1.03 5.78
C GLU A 376 -10.13 0.36 5.51
N THR A 377 -10.85 1.43 5.85
CA THR A 377 -10.38 2.82 5.62
C THR A 377 -10.57 3.69 6.86
N GLY A 378 -9.69 4.69 6.99
CA GLY A 378 -9.74 5.73 8.01
C GLY A 378 -9.95 7.13 7.45
N VAL A 379 -10.31 7.24 6.16
CA VAL A 379 -10.50 8.52 5.47
C VAL A 379 -11.81 8.51 4.66
N ARG A 380 -12.27 9.69 4.28
CA ARG A 380 -13.44 9.93 3.41
C ARG A 380 -13.12 10.97 2.34
N PRO A 381 -13.94 11.10 1.27
CA PRO A 381 -13.81 12.19 0.31
C PRO A 381 -13.73 13.55 1.03
N GLY A 382 -12.77 14.37 0.61
CA GLY A 382 -12.47 15.69 1.21
C GLY A 382 -11.45 15.68 2.35
N ASP A 383 -11.10 14.52 2.92
CA ASP A 383 -10.05 14.44 3.95
C ASP A 383 -8.67 14.77 3.37
N THR A 384 -7.72 15.12 4.24
CA THR A 384 -6.35 15.45 3.86
C THR A 384 -5.35 14.44 4.40
N VAL A 385 -4.50 13.91 3.53
CA VAL A 385 -3.33 13.12 3.94
C VAL A 385 -2.22 14.09 4.38
N THR A 386 -1.86 14.03 5.66
CA THR A 386 -0.90 14.94 6.30
C THR A 386 0.51 14.34 6.34
N PRO A 387 1.58 15.14 6.52
CA PRO A 387 2.94 14.62 6.58
C PRO A 387 3.31 13.99 7.94
N PHE A 388 2.41 14.03 8.93
CA PHE A 388 2.73 13.62 10.31
C PHE A 388 2.61 12.12 10.55
N TYR A 389 1.84 11.42 9.73
CA TYR A 389 1.43 10.03 9.97
C TYR A 389 1.67 9.15 8.75
N ASP A 390 1.50 7.85 8.95
CA ASP A 390 1.52 6.86 7.88
C ASP A 390 0.47 7.23 6.79
N PRO A 391 0.84 7.27 5.50
CA PRO A 391 -0.02 7.76 4.43
C PRO A 391 -1.01 6.72 3.89
N MET A 392 -1.35 5.68 4.68
CA MET A 392 -2.29 4.64 4.26
C MET A 392 -3.71 5.22 4.17
N ILE A 393 -4.33 5.06 3.00
CA ILE A 393 -5.70 5.49 2.69
C ILE A 393 -6.67 4.37 3.05
N ALA A 394 -6.39 3.15 2.59
CA ALA A 394 -7.25 2.01 2.80
C ALA A 394 -6.48 0.70 2.68
N LYS A 395 -7.06 -0.38 3.21
CA LYS A 395 -6.72 -1.76 2.89
C LYS A 395 -7.86 -2.34 2.08
N ILE A 396 -7.55 -2.85 0.90
CA ILE A 396 -8.52 -3.47 0.00
C ILE A 396 -8.31 -4.97 0.10
N VAL A 397 -9.32 -5.67 0.61
CA VAL A 397 -9.25 -7.10 0.90
C VAL A 397 -10.23 -7.83 -0.01
N ALA A 398 -9.77 -8.83 -0.74
CA ALA A 398 -10.59 -9.65 -1.62
C ALA A 398 -10.54 -11.11 -1.17
N HIS A 399 -11.69 -11.79 -1.18
CA HIS A 399 -11.79 -13.23 -0.90
C HIS A 399 -12.34 -13.99 -2.10
N GLY A 400 -11.94 -15.24 -2.24
CA GLY A 400 -12.44 -16.16 -3.25
C GLY A 400 -12.33 -17.62 -2.80
N PRO A 401 -13.02 -18.55 -3.52
CA PRO A 401 -12.92 -19.98 -3.23
C PRO A 401 -11.52 -20.54 -3.48
N ASP A 402 -10.72 -19.86 -4.29
CA ASP A 402 -9.34 -20.22 -4.60
C ASP A 402 -8.50 -18.95 -4.81
N ARG A 403 -7.17 -19.14 -4.81
CA ARG A 403 -6.18 -18.06 -4.95
C ARG A 403 -6.36 -17.26 -6.24
N THR A 404 -6.61 -17.93 -7.37
CA THR A 404 -6.74 -17.28 -8.68
C THR A 404 -7.96 -16.36 -8.72
N THR A 405 -9.09 -16.83 -8.21
CA THR A 405 -10.33 -16.05 -8.11
C THR A 405 -10.15 -14.87 -7.17
N ALA A 406 -9.55 -15.07 -5.98
CA ALA A 406 -9.30 -13.99 -5.03
C ALA A 406 -8.36 -12.91 -5.58
N LEU A 407 -7.28 -13.32 -6.27
CA LEU A 407 -6.33 -12.40 -6.89
C LEU A 407 -6.94 -11.61 -8.04
N THR A 408 -7.77 -12.27 -8.87
CA THR A 408 -8.49 -11.61 -9.97
C THR A 408 -9.42 -10.52 -9.42
N ARG A 409 -10.20 -10.85 -8.39
CA ARG A 409 -11.08 -9.89 -7.70
C ARG A 409 -10.32 -8.73 -7.08
N LEU A 410 -9.14 -8.98 -6.49
CA LEU A 410 -8.28 -7.92 -5.97
C LEU A 410 -7.82 -6.99 -7.09
N ALA A 411 -7.33 -7.54 -8.21
CA ALA A 411 -6.86 -6.75 -9.34
C ALA A 411 -7.97 -5.87 -9.92
N GLU A 412 -9.17 -6.42 -10.13
CA GLU A 412 -10.34 -5.67 -10.59
C GLU A 412 -10.73 -4.56 -9.60
N ALA A 413 -10.77 -4.85 -8.30
CA ALA A 413 -11.05 -3.86 -7.26
C ALA A 413 -10.02 -2.70 -7.25
N LEU A 414 -8.74 -3.01 -7.49
CA LEU A 414 -7.69 -2.01 -7.58
C LEU A 414 -7.81 -1.16 -8.86
N GLU A 415 -8.21 -1.76 -9.99
CA GLU A 415 -8.49 -1.08 -11.26
C GLU A 415 -9.72 -0.17 -11.16
N GLU A 416 -10.72 -0.53 -10.35
CA GLU A 416 -11.92 0.26 -10.06
C GLU A 416 -11.71 1.39 -9.03
N THR A 417 -10.58 1.39 -8.30
CA THR A 417 -10.29 2.38 -7.26
C THR A 417 -9.99 3.74 -7.88
N GLN A 418 -10.73 4.76 -7.46
CA GLN A 418 -10.58 6.12 -7.98
C GLN A 418 -10.12 7.07 -6.88
N VAL A 419 -9.00 7.76 -7.11
CA VAL A 419 -8.48 8.80 -6.22
C VAL A 419 -8.05 10.02 -7.03
N ALA A 420 -8.49 11.20 -6.63
CA ALA A 420 -8.01 12.47 -7.19
C ALA A 420 -7.61 13.45 -6.09
N GLY A 421 -6.61 14.28 -6.39
CA GLY A 421 -6.05 15.29 -5.47
C GLY A 421 -4.76 14.84 -4.76
N CYS A 422 -4.43 13.55 -4.81
CA CYS A 422 -3.17 13.01 -4.33
C CYS A 422 -2.66 11.88 -5.25
N THR A 423 -1.34 11.70 -5.33
CA THR A 423 -0.74 10.54 -6.00
C THR A 423 -0.86 9.33 -5.10
N VAL A 424 -1.29 8.18 -5.67
CA VAL A 424 -1.48 6.93 -4.93
C VAL A 424 -0.82 5.76 -5.65
N ASN A 425 -0.60 4.67 -4.93
CA ASN A 425 0.03 3.46 -5.46
C ASN A 425 -0.95 2.45 -6.12
N ALA A 426 -2.23 2.81 -6.33
CA ALA A 426 -3.27 1.90 -6.85
C ALA A 426 -2.86 1.20 -8.17
N GLY A 427 -2.36 1.96 -9.16
CA GLY A 427 -1.94 1.38 -10.45
C GLY A 427 -0.77 0.41 -10.32
N PHE A 428 0.16 0.68 -9.39
CA PHE A 428 1.26 -0.23 -9.06
C PHE A 428 0.75 -1.52 -8.40
N LEU A 429 -0.21 -1.40 -7.47
CA LEU A 429 -0.83 -2.57 -6.82
C LEU A 429 -1.57 -3.45 -7.84
N ALA A 430 -2.32 -2.84 -8.76
CA ALA A 430 -3.01 -3.55 -9.84
C ALA A 430 -2.00 -4.29 -10.75
N ALA A 431 -0.92 -3.62 -11.14
CA ALA A 431 0.15 -4.23 -11.95
C ALA A 431 0.81 -5.41 -11.22
N LEU A 432 1.05 -5.30 -9.90
CA LEU A 432 1.59 -6.39 -9.09
C LEU A 432 0.62 -7.57 -8.98
N ALA A 433 -0.67 -7.30 -8.78
CA ALA A 433 -1.70 -8.32 -8.72
C ALA A 433 -1.85 -9.09 -10.05
N ARG A 434 -1.60 -8.41 -11.18
CA ARG A 434 -1.60 -9.00 -12.55
C ARG A 434 -0.25 -9.60 -12.96
N ASP A 435 0.80 -9.49 -12.16
CA ASP A 435 2.12 -9.99 -12.52
C ASP A 435 2.14 -11.54 -12.61
N ALA A 436 2.74 -12.07 -13.66
CA ALA A 436 2.75 -13.51 -13.94
C ALA A 436 3.50 -14.36 -12.88
N ASP A 437 4.53 -13.81 -12.22
CA ASP A 437 5.22 -14.54 -11.14
C ASP A 437 4.40 -14.51 -9.86
N PHE A 438 3.80 -13.35 -9.54
CA PHE A 438 2.92 -13.24 -8.38
C PHE A 438 1.66 -14.11 -8.52
N ALA A 439 1.02 -14.12 -9.69
CA ALA A 439 -0.13 -14.96 -9.99
C ALA A 439 0.19 -16.46 -9.92
N ALA A 440 1.42 -16.85 -10.26
CA ALA A 440 1.87 -18.24 -10.14
C ALA A 440 2.39 -18.63 -8.75
N GLY A 441 2.37 -17.71 -7.77
CA GLY A 441 2.88 -17.95 -6.41
C GLY A 441 4.41 -17.98 -6.31
N ARG A 442 5.12 -17.50 -7.34
CA ARG A 442 6.59 -17.35 -7.35
C ARG A 442 6.97 -16.03 -6.70
N VAL A 443 6.74 -15.94 -5.38
CA VAL A 443 6.97 -14.73 -4.58
C VAL A 443 8.15 -14.93 -3.62
N ASP A 444 8.97 -13.88 -3.49
CA ASP A 444 10.00 -13.71 -2.47
C ASP A 444 10.15 -12.21 -2.18
N THR A 445 10.85 -11.83 -1.11
CA THR A 445 10.95 -10.41 -0.69
C THR A 445 11.69 -9.50 -1.67
N GLY A 446 12.34 -10.06 -2.70
CA GLY A 446 12.98 -9.32 -3.78
C GLY A 446 12.11 -9.10 -5.03
N LEU A 447 10.91 -9.70 -5.13
CA LEU A 447 10.08 -9.68 -6.35
C LEU A 447 9.83 -8.25 -6.86
N ILE A 448 9.31 -7.37 -5.98
CA ILE A 448 8.96 -5.99 -6.34
C ILE A 448 10.21 -5.23 -6.80
N ALA A 449 11.35 -5.39 -6.12
CA ALA A 449 12.59 -4.72 -6.50
C ALA A 449 13.09 -5.18 -7.88
N ARG A 450 13.02 -6.49 -8.17
CA ARG A 450 13.41 -7.05 -9.48
C ARG A 450 12.53 -6.54 -10.62
N LYS A 451 11.25 -6.30 -10.36
CA LYS A 451 10.26 -5.91 -11.38
C LYS A 451 9.83 -4.45 -11.32
N GLN A 452 10.49 -3.62 -10.50
CA GLN A 452 10.00 -2.28 -10.16
C GLN A 452 9.70 -1.43 -11.42
N ALA A 453 10.61 -1.40 -12.39
CA ALA A 453 10.42 -0.62 -13.62
C ALA A 453 9.13 -0.99 -14.37
N ALA A 454 8.84 -2.28 -14.50
CA ALA A 454 7.61 -2.75 -15.15
C ALA A 454 6.37 -2.43 -14.30
N LEU A 455 6.44 -2.67 -12.99
CA LEU A 455 5.31 -2.49 -12.07
C LEU A 455 4.92 -1.02 -11.86
N THR A 456 5.84 -0.07 -12.11
CA THR A 456 5.59 1.36 -11.93
C THR A 456 5.43 2.11 -13.25
N THR A 457 5.32 1.41 -14.38
CA THR A 457 5.08 2.04 -15.68
C THR A 457 3.66 2.61 -15.70
N ILE A 458 3.55 3.91 -15.93
CA ILE A 458 2.26 4.59 -16.09
C ILE A 458 1.98 4.68 -17.59
N PRO A 459 0.92 4.03 -18.10
CA PRO A 459 0.58 4.11 -19.51
C PRO A 459 0.15 5.54 -19.87
N GLU A 460 0.45 5.92 -21.11
CA GLU A 460 -0.10 7.14 -21.70
C GLU A 460 -1.62 6.99 -21.85
N PRO A 461 -2.42 8.00 -21.49
CA PRO A 461 -3.86 7.94 -21.67
C PRO A 461 -4.17 7.87 -23.17
N ALA A 462 -5.09 6.98 -23.53
CA ALA A 462 -5.57 6.88 -24.90
C ALA A 462 -6.26 8.20 -25.31
N GLU A 463 -6.23 8.52 -26.60
CA GLU A 463 -6.87 9.74 -27.13
C GLU A 463 -8.36 9.82 -26.77
N ALA A 464 -9.05 8.69 -26.67
CA ALA A 464 -10.44 8.63 -26.20
C ALA A 464 -10.60 9.10 -24.74
N GLN A 465 -9.67 8.74 -23.84
CA GLN A 465 -9.68 9.21 -22.45
C GLN A 465 -9.39 10.71 -22.36
N ILE A 466 -8.46 11.18 -23.19
CA ILE A 466 -8.15 12.62 -23.34
C ILE A 466 -9.39 13.36 -23.86
N ALA A 467 -10.11 12.80 -24.83
CA ALA A 467 -11.34 13.36 -25.36
C ALA A 467 -12.44 13.45 -24.29
N SER A 468 -12.63 12.41 -23.47
CA SER A 468 -13.56 12.45 -22.33
C SER A 468 -13.18 13.52 -21.31
N ALA A 469 -11.88 13.66 -20.99
CA ALA A 469 -11.39 14.71 -20.10
C ALA A 469 -11.63 16.11 -20.68
N ALA A 470 -11.42 16.30 -21.99
CA ALA A 470 -11.69 17.56 -22.67
C ALA A 470 -13.19 17.90 -22.69
N LEU A 471 -14.07 16.92 -22.92
CA LEU A 471 -15.52 17.11 -22.83
C LEU A 471 -15.93 17.54 -21.41
N ALA A 472 -15.44 16.86 -20.38
CA ALA A 472 -15.71 17.24 -18.99
C ALA A 472 -15.21 18.65 -18.67
N ALA A 473 -14.00 19.00 -19.10
CA ALA A 473 -13.41 20.32 -18.88
C ALA A 473 -14.07 21.45 -19.70
N SER A 474 -14.81 21.13 -20.77
CA SER A 474 -15.48 22.11 -21.63
C SER A 474 -16.66 22.84 -20.95
N GLY A 475 -17.18 22.26 -19.87
CA GLY A 475 -18.43 22.70 -19.23
C GLY A 475 -19.67 22.52 -20.11
N LEU A 476 -19.59 21.72 -21.18
CA LEU A 476 -20.72 21.33 -22.04
C LEU A 476 -21.36 20.02 -21.61
N TYR A 477 -20.69 19.26 -20.74
CA TYR A 477 -21.24 18.05 -20.13
C TYR A 477 -22.39 18.45 -19.19
N ALA A 478 -23.58 17.88 -19.41
CA ALA A 478 -24.81 18.33 -18.77
C ALA A 478 -24.76 18.19 -17.24
N GLY A 479 -24.87 19.31 -16.53
CA GLY A 479 -25.23 19.35 -15.12
C GLY A 479 -26.71 19.69 -15.02
N GLY A 480 -27.52 18.78 -14.48
CA GLY A 480 -28.94 18.99 -14.17
C GLY A 480 -29.15 20.01 -13.04
N GLY A 481 -28.68 21.25 -13.23
CA GLY A 481 -28.98 22.38 -12.38
C GLY A 481 -30.39 22.90 -12.66
N GLY A 482 -30.99 23.54 -11.65
CA GLY A 482 -32.29 24.21 -11.79
C GLY A 482 -32.24 25.54 -12.56
N ASP A 483 -31.07 25.95 -13.04
CA ASP A 483 -30.90 27.16 -13.86
C ASP A 483 -31.21 26.84 -15.35
N PRO A 484 -32.20 27.48 -15.98
CA PRO A 484 -32.51 27.27 -17.39
C PRO A 484 -31.35 27.59 -18.34
N TRP A 485 -30.34 28.36 -17.93
CA TRP A 485 -29.15 28.61 -18.74
C TRP A 485 -28.18 27.41 -18.79
N ASP A 486 -28.23 26.50 -17.81
CA ASP A 486 -27.45 25.26 -17.81
C ASP A 486 -27.97 24.30 -18.89
N ALA A 487 -29.28 24.30 -19.14
CA ALA A 487 -29.91 23.55 -20.23
C ALA A 487 -29.55 24.06 -21.63
N LEU A 488 -28.98 25.27 -21.72
CA LEU A 488 -28.48 25.87 -22.95
C LEU A 488 -26.95 25.73 -23.10
N ALA A 489 -26.28 24.94 -22.26
CA ALA A 489 -24.85 24.68 -22.36
C ALA A 489 -24.51 24.11 -23.76
N GLY A 490 -23.93 24.96 -24.61
CA GLY A 490 -23.54 24.61 -25.99
C GLY A 490 -24.56 24.95 -27.07
N TYR A 491 -25.67 25.60 -26.72
CA TYR A 491 -26.58 26.21 -27.70
C TYR A 491 -25.85 27.29 -28.53
N ALA A 492 -26.08 27.26 -29.84
CA ALA A 492 -25.65 28.30 -30.76
C ALA A 492 -26.68 28.44 -31.89
N HIS A 493 -27.04 29.68 -32.23
CA HIS A 493 -28.17 29.98 -33.11
C HIS A 493 -27.92 29.65 -34.60
N PHE A 494 -26.65 29.62 -35.04
CA PHE A 494 -26.27 29.49 -36.45
C PHE A 494 -25.29 28.35 -36.74
N GLY A 495 -25.38 27.25 -35.97
CA GLY A 495 -24.58 26.03 -36.17
C GLY A 495 -23.79 25.61 -34.93
N ALA A 496 -23.26 24.39 -34.94
CA ALA A 496 -22.50 23.85 -33.82
C ALA A 496 -21.21 24.66 -33.57
N MET A 497 -21.15 25.39 -32.45
CA MET A 497 -19.95 26.11 -32.05
C MET A 497 -18.94 25.17 -31.39
N ALA A 498 -17.76 25.08 -32.00
CA ALA A 498 -16.62 24.40 -31.43
C ALA A 498 -15.97 25.25 -30.33
N ARG A 499 -15.92 24.72 -29.10
CA ARG A 499 -15.16 25.27 -27.98
C ARG A 499 -13.76 24.71 -27.99
N ARG A 500 -12.75 25.58 -27.95
CA ARG A 500 -11.37 25.17 -27.69
C ARG A 500 -11.20 24.94 -26.19
N VAL A 501 -10.77 23.75 -25.82
CA VAL A 501 -10.47 23.35 -24.44
C VAL A 501 -8.99 23.07 -24.34
N GLU A 502 -8.35 23.61 -23.31
CA GLU A 502 -6.97 23.30 -22.97
C GLU A 502 -6.96 22.49 -21.68
N ILE A 503 -6.47 21.25 -21.75
CA ILE A 503 -6.24 20.40 -20.59
C ILE A 503 -4.74 20.23 -20.37
N LYS A 504 -4.32 20.15 -19.12
CA LYS A 504 -2.91 20.01 -18.75
C LYS A 504 -2.64 18.66 -18.13
N ARG A 505 -1.56 18.02 -18.56
CA ARG A 505 -1.04 16.78 -17.96
C ARG A 505 0.43 16.99 -17.63
N GLY A 506 0.75 17.01 -16.34
CA GLY A 506 2.08 17.40 -15.90
C GLY A 506 2.43 18.81 -16.38
N GLY A 507 3.49 18.94 -17.18
CA GLY A 507 3.89 20.20 -17.81
C GLY A 507 3.27 20.43 -19.20
N ASP A 508 2.64 19.41 -19.78
CA ASP A 508 2.20 19.44 -21.18
C ASP A 508 0.78 19.98 -21.29
N SER A 509 0.56 20.77 -22.35
CA SER A 509 -0.74 21.34 -22.70
C SER A 509 -1.29 20.61 -23.92
N ILE A 510 -2.50 20.05 -23.76
CA ILE A 510 -3.22 19.36 -24.82
C ILE A 510 -4.43 20.20 -25.17
N VAL A 511 -4.53 20.56 -26.45
CA VAL A 511 -5.64 21.34 -26.99
C VAL A 511 -6.62 20.40 -27.66
N ALA A 512 -7.88 20.49 -27.27
CA ALA A 512 -9.00 19.80 -27.89
C ALA A 512 -10.05 20.79 -28.37
N SER A 513 -10.84 20.38 -29.35
CA SER A 513 -12.02 21.10 -29.83
C SER A 513 -13.26 20.29 -29.50
N VAL A 514 -14.22 20.87 -28.77
CA VAL A 514 -15.45 20.21 -28.33
C VAL A 514 -16.66 20.94 -28.93
N ARG A 515 -17.53 20.24 -29.64
CA ARG A 515 -18.78 20.79 -30.19
C ARG A 515 -19.95 19.85 -29.94
N ILE A 516 -21.15 20.38 -29.76
CA ILE A 516 -22.36 19.55 -29.71
C ILE A 516 -22.77 19.20 -31.14
N ALA A 517 -22.87 17.91 -31.46
CA ALA A 517 -23.16 17.43 -32.81
C ALA A 517 -24.67 17.18 -33.05
N GLY A 518 -25.50 17.29 -32.00
CA GLY A 518 -26.93 17.00 -32.01
C GLY A 518 -27.24 15.65 -31.35
N ALA A 519 -28.52 15.37 -31.07
CA ALA A 519 -29.01 14.08 -30.50
C ALA A 519 -28.36 13.63 -29.17
N GLY A 520 -27.92 14.57 -28.33
CA GLY A 520 -27.31 14.24 -27.03
C GLY A 520 -25.85 13.78 -27.12
N GLU A 521 -25.16 14.08 -28.22
CA GLU A 521 -23.75 13.73 -28.44
C GLU A 521 -22.87 14.98 -28.58
N ALA A 522 -21.64 14.87 -28.09
CA ALA A 522 -20.56 15.81 -28.32
C ALA A 522 -19.48 15.19 -29.21
N GLU A 523 -19.02 15.96 -30.18
CA GLU A 523 -17.82 15.64 -30.94
C GLU A 523 -16.60 16.32 -30.32
N VAL A 524 -15.57 15.53 -30.05
CA VAL A 524 -14.29 15.99 -29.49
C VAL A 524 -13.16 15.67 -30.46
N ALA A 525 -12.52 16.69 -31.00
CA ALA A 525 -11.32 16.56 -31.81
C ALA A 525 -10.06 16.80 -30.97
N VAL A 526 -9.16 15.81 -30.92
CA VAL A 526 -7.88 15.86 -30.19
C VAL A 526 -6.87 14.93 -30.87
N GLY A 527 -5.59 15.31 -30.91
CA GLY A 527 -4.53 14.47 -31.49
C GLY A 527 -4.64 14.22 -32.99
N GLY A 528 -5.56 14.89 -33.70
CA GLY A 528 -5.88 14.61 -35.11
C GLY A 528 -7.00 13.58 -35.30
N ALA A 529 -7.48 12.96 -34.22
CA ALA A 529 -8.68 12.13 -34.20
C ALA A 529 -9.92 12.93 -33.77
N THR A 530 -11.11 12.43 -34.12
CA THR A 530 -12.40 12.96 -33.66
C THR A 530 -13.23 11.83 -33.05
N PHE A 531 -13.73 12.07 -31.84
CA PHE A 531 -14.53 11.13 -31.06
C PHE A 531 -15.96 11.65 -30.90
N SER A 532 -16.96 10.77 -31.02
CA SER A 532 -18.33 11.07 -30.58
C SER A 532 -18.52 10.52 -29.17
N LEU A 533 -18.97 11.35 -28.25
CA LEU A 533 -19.17 11.02 -26.85
C LEU A 533 -20.58 11.45 -26.40
N PRO A 534 -21.30 10.60 -25.65
CA PRO A 534 -22.61 10.96 -25.13
C PRO A 534 -22.52 12.09 -24.09
N LEU A 535 -23.52 12.98 -24.08
CA LEU A 535 -23.71 14.06 -23.11
C LEU A 535 -24.49 13.60 -21.86
N GLU A 536 -25.10 12.42 -21.88
CA GLU A 536 -25.79 11.82 -20.74
C GLU A 536 -24.87 10.86 -19.97
N SER A 537 -24.94 10.89 -18.64
CA SER A 537 -24.14 10.01 -17.79
C SER A 537 -24.67 8.57 -17.81
N ARG A 538 -23.83 7.63 -18.21
CA ARG A 538 -23.98 6.23 -17.82
C ARG A 538 -22.98 5.90 -16.72
N GLY A 539 -23.31 6.26 -15.47
CA GLY A 539 -22.63 5.75 -14.27
C GLY A 539 -21.09 5.85 -14.27
N PRO A 540 -20.39 5.13 -13.37
CA PRO A 540 -18.93 5.08 -13.38
C PRO A 540 -18.44 4.50 -14.71
N ILE A 541 -17.46 5.16 -15.31
CA ILE A 541 -16.81 4.74 -16.55
C ILE A 541 -16.13 3.40 -16.29
N SER A 542 -16.79 2.30 -16.67
CA SER A 542 -16.17 0.98 -16.78
C SER A 542 -15.02 1.04 -17.79
N PRO A 543 -13.92 0.28 -17.63
CA PRO A 543 -12.91 0.15 -18.68
C PRO A 543 -13.61 -0.37 -19.95
N LEU A 544 -13.82 0.54 -20.90
CA LEU A 544 -14.62 0.30 -22.10
C LEU A 544 -13.97 -0.78 -22.97
N ALA A 545 -14.38 -2.03 -22.78
CA ALA A 545 -14.36 -3.06 -23.82
C ALA A 545 -15.57 -2.84 -24.74
N GLY A 546 -15.52 -1.78 -25.54
CA GLY A 546 -16.53 -1.47 -26.55
C GLY A 546 -15.89 -0.63 -27.65
N GLU A 547 -15.96 -1.10 -28.89
CA GLU A 547 -15.29 -0.52 -30.06
C GLU A 547 -15.68 0.96 -30.28
N MET A 548 -14.85 1.87 -29.77
CA MET A 548 -14.84 3.27 -30.18
C MET A 548 -14.00 3.39 -31.45
N SER A 549 -14.66 3.31 -32.60
CA SER A 549 -13.97 3.46 -33.88
C SER A 549 -13.74 4.94 -34.21
N PRO A 550 -12.50 5.37 -34.51
CA PRO A 550 -12.26 6.71 -35.06
C PRO A 550 -12.98 6.84 -36.41
N LYS A 551 -13.75 7.92 -36.61
CA LYS A 551 -14.24 8.26 -37.95
C LYS A 551 -13.06 8.79 -38.77
N ALA A 552 -12.74 8.10 -39.87
CA ALA A 552 -11.75 8.59 -40.83
C ALA A 552 -12.22 9.91 -41.44
N THR A 553 -11.32 10.89 -41.49
CA THR A 553 -11.55 12.21 -42.11
C THR A 553 -11.50 12.09 -43.63
N GLU A 554 -12.65 12.17 -44.31
CA GLU A 554 -12.70 12.37 -45.76
C GLU A 554 -12.28 13.81 -46.10
N GLY A 555 -11.29 13.94 -46.98
CA GLY A 555 -10.72 15.21 -47.41
C GLY A 555 -11.71 16.06 -48.22
N VAL A 556 -11.77 17.35 -47.88
CA VAL A 556 -12.59 18.38 -48.53
C VAL A 556 -12.23 18.50 -50.01
N GLY A 557 -13.21 18.24 -50.89
CA GLY A 557 -13.10 18.41 -52.34
C GLY A 557 -13.05 19.88 -52.77
N ALA A 558 -12.14 20.19 -53.69
CA ALA A 558 -12.08 21.46 -54.41
C ALA A 558 -13.16 21.53 -55.53
N PRO A 559 -13.69 22.71 -55.89
CA PRO A 559 -14.75 22.83 -56.88
C PRO A 559 -14.16 22.70 -58.30
N ARG A 560 -14.76 21.85 -59.16
CA ARG A 560 -14.39 21.74 -60.58
C ARG A 560 -15.38 22.49 -61.48
N ALA A 561 -14.79 23.25 -62.39
CA ALA A 561 -15.40 23.97 -63.49
C ALA A 561 -15.97 23.05 -64.59
N SER A 562 -16.79 23.67 -65.43
CA SER A 562 -17.62 23.17 -66.52
C SER A 562 -16.90 22.48 -67.70
N HIS A 563 -17.58 21.46 -68.24
CA HIS A 563 -17.54 20.81 -69.57
C HIS A 563 -16.23 20.26 -70.18
N PRO A 564 -16.21 18.99 -70.66
CA PRO A 564 -15.15 18.44 -71.51
C PRO A 564 -15.54 18.41 -73.01
N PRO A 565 -14.57 18.16 -73.90
CA PRO A 565 -14.75 17.15 -74.92
C PRO A 565 -13.71 16.01 -74.83
N LEU A 566 -14.16 14.86 -75.34
CA LEU A 566 -13.55 13.52 -75.40
C LEU A 566 -12.41 13.42 -76.47
N PRO A 567 -11.89 12.22 -76.83
CA PRO A 567 -10.79 11.50 -76.16
C PRO A 567 -9.65 11.14 -77.14
N CYS A 568 -8.49 10.69 -76.66
CA CYS A 568 -7.59 9.88 -77.50
C CYS A 568 -6.81 8.83 -76.69
N ARG A 569 -6.79 7.61 -77.26
CA ARG A 569 -6.34 6.33 -76.71
C ARG A 569 -4.84 6.07 -76.95
N ALA A 570 -4.28 5.17 -76.11
CA ALA A 570 -3.23 4.15 -76.37
C ALA A 570 -1.79 4.68 -76.63
N SER A 571 -0.67 4.09 -76.18
CA SER A 571 -0.29 2.85 -75.48
C SER A 571 1.18 2.99 -74.96
N PRO A 572 1.70 2.10 -74.09
CA PRO A 572 3.08 2.11 -73.51
C PRO A 572 4.04 1.23 -74.36
N PRO A 573 5.26 0.73 -73.96
CA PRO A 573 6.04 0.79 -72.69
C PRO A 573 7.60 0.90 -72.89
N GLN A 574 8.37 0.42 -71.87
CA GLN A 574 9.82 0.09 -71.80
C GLN A 574 10.68 1.17 -71.11
N GLY A 575 11.56 0.93 -70.14
CA GLY A 575 12.10 -0.28 -69.49
C GLY A 575 13.43 0.11 -68.79
N GLY A 576 13.87 -0.65 -67.78
CA GLY A 576 15.31 -0.77 -67.47
C GLY A 576 15.87 -0.33 -66.09
N ARG A 577 16.03 -1.33 -65.20
CA ARG A 577 17.21 -1.73 -64.40
C ARG A 577 17.94 -0.76 -63.41
N MET A 578 17.93 -1.23 -62.15
CA MET A 578 18.98 -1.36 -61.11
C MET A 578 20.38 -0.73 -61.31
N ALA A 579 20.92 -0.10 -60.25
CA ALA A 579 22.20 -0.50 -59.61
C ALA A 579 22.54 0.30 -58.32
N ASN A 580 23.09 -0.42 -57.33
CA ASN A 580 23.73 0.00 -56.07
C ASN A 580 24.96 0.92 -56.25
N ARG A 581 25.31 1.71 -55.20
CA ARG A 581 26.67 1.80 -54.58
C ARG A 581 26.74 2.82 -53.41
N HIS A 582 27.37 2.39 -52.31
CA HIS A 582 28.05 3.17 -51.24
C HIS A 582 29.56 2.82 -51.31
N PRO A 583 30.48 3.35 -50.46
CA PRO A 583 30.76 4.70 -49.91
C PRO A 583 32.24 5.10 -50.20
N PRO A 584 32.90 6.09 -49.53
CA PRO A 584 33.76 5.76 -48.36
C PRO A 584 34.06 6.87 -47.28
N SER A 585 34.79 6.42 -46.25
CA SER A 585 35.40 6.86 -44.96
C SER A 585 36.18 8.20 -44.71
N ALA A 586 35.95 8.81 -43.51
CA ALA A 586 36.83 9.23 -42.34
C ALA A 586 38.06 10.20 -42.47
N PRO A 587 38.74 10.66 -41.36
CA PRO A 587 38.44 11.64 -40.25
C PRO A 587 39.65 12.66 -40.05
N PRO A 588 40.12 13.15 -38.85
CA PRO A 588 39.57 13.65 -37.55
C PRO A 588 40.12 15.06 -37.09
N ALA A 589 39.62 15.67 -35.98
CA ALA A 589 40.41 16.51 -35.03
C ALA A 589 39.64 17.09 -33.79
N SER A 590 40.19 16.82 -32.59
CA SER A 590 40.37 17.62 -31.35
C SER A 590 39.31 18.59 -30.74
N SER A 591 39.01 18.35 -29.45
CA SER A 591 38.55 19.26 -28.37
C SER A 591 39.64 20.30 -27.96
N PRO A 592 39.52 21.20 -26.94
CA PRO A 592 38.43 21.42 -25.95
C PRO A 592 38.07 22.90 -25.63
N CYS A 593 36.97 23.18 -24.93
CA CYS A 593 36.91 24.28 -23.94
C CYS A 593 35.72 24.16 -22.97
N SER A 594 36.00 24.53 -21.71
CA SER A 594 35.14 24.52 -20.53
C SER A 594 34.18 25.71 -20.45
N CYS A 595 33.01 25.55 -19.81
CA CYS A 595 32.50 26.53 -18.84
C CYS A 595 31.33 25.97 -18.00
N ALA A 596 31.36 26.30 -16.72
CA ALA A 596 30.46 25.88 -15.66
C ALA A 596 29.10 26.59 -15.70
N ALA A 597 28.03 25.93 -15.24
CA ALA A 597 26.90 26.57 -14.57
C ALA A 597 26.05 25.53 -13.80
N THR A 598 25.89 25.80 -12.50
CA THR A 598 24.98 25.17 -11.53
C THR A 598 23.50 25.31 -11.97
N PRO A 599 22.59 24.46 -11.47
CA PRO A 599 21.24 24.93 -11.18
C PRO A 599 20.84 24.65 -9.74
N SER A 600 20.83 25.71 -8.94
CA SER A 600 19.89 25.87 -7.84
C SER A 600 18.55 26.33 -8.43
N ARG A 601 17.46 25.66 -8.06
CA ARG A 601 16.13 26.26 -7.80
C ARG A 601 15.17 25.19 -7.32
N LEU A 602 14.91 25.23 -6.02
CA LEU A 602 13.73 24.68 -5.37
C LEU A 602 12.47 25.07 -6.15
N ARG A 603 11.62 24.09 -6.49
CA ARG A 603 10.23 24.32 -6.90
C ARG A 603 9.31 23.83 -5.78
N SER A 604 8.63 24.78 -5.15
CA SER A 604 7.54 24.60 -4.18
C SER A 604 6.28 24.00 -4.85
N PRO A 605 5.32 23.47 -4.07
CA PRO A 605 4.31 22.53 -4.54
C PRO A 605 3.19 23.18 -5.36
N ILE A 606 2.67 22.40 -6.30
CA ILE A 606 1.64 22.75 -7.29
C ILE A 606 0.31 23.00 -6.57
N ARG A 607 -0.23 24.22 -6.73
CA ARG A 607 -1.64 24.54 -6.46
C ARG A 607 -2.43 24.40 -7.76
N TRP A 608 -3.60 23.78 -7.68
CA TRP A 608 -4.61 23.86 -8.74
C TRP A 608 -5.18 25.27 -8.77
N SER A 609 -5.14 25.94 -9.92
CA SER A 609 -5.92 27.15 -10.16
C SER A 609 -6.52 27.12 -11.57
N ALA A 610 -7.83 27.41 -11.64
CA ALA A 610 -8.52 27.73 -12.87
C ALA A 610 -8.64 29.26 -12.95
N THR A 611 -7.95 29.90 -13.88
CA THR A 611 -8.03 31.35 -14.06
C THR A 611 -9.10 31.68 -15.10
N ARG A 612 -10.21 32.28 -14.67
CA ARG A 612 -11.15 33.02 -15.54
C ARG A 612 -10.65 34.46 -15.66
N THR A 613 -10.34 34.92 -16.87
CA THR A 613 -10.17 36.34 -17.16
C THR A 613 -11.55 37.00 -17.27
N ARG A 614 -11.95 37.80 -16.27
CA ARG A 614 -13.07 38.75 -16.37
C ARG A 614 -12.51 40.13 -16.71
N GLY A 615 -12.96 40.69 -17.83
CA GLY A 615 -12.68 42.08 -18.21
C GLY A 615 -13.36 43.06 -17.26
N LEU A 616 -12.59 44.05 -16.82
CA LEU A 616 -13.05 45.22 -16.07
C LEU A 616 -13.87 46.16 -16.98
N ARG A 617 -14.95 46.74 -16.44
CA ARG A 617 -15.51 48.02 -16.87
C ARG A 617 -15.69 48.94 -15.65
N PRO A 618 -15.60 50.27 -15.83
CA PRO A 618 -15.40 51.23 -14.73
C PRO A 618 -16.71 51.62 -14.05
N ALA A 619 -16.58 52.06 -12.81
CA ALA A 619 -17.64 52.61 -11.97
C ALA A 619 -18.19 53.94 -12.50
N ALA A 620 -19.49 54.15 -12.26
CA ALA A 620 -20.14 55.44 -12.14
C ALA A 620 -20.70 55.56 -10.72
#